data_AF-A0A0M3V6G7-F1
#
_entry.id   AF-A0A0M3V6G7-F1
#
_cell.length_a   1.000
_cell.length_b   1.000
_cell.length_c   1.000
_cell.angle_alpha   90.00
_cell.angle_beta   90.00
_cell.angle_gamma   90.00
#
_symmetry.space_group_name_H-M   'P 1'
#
loop_
_entity.id
_entity.type
_entity.pdbx_description
1 polymer ?
#
loop_
_entity_poly.entity_id
_entity_poly.type
_entity_poly.pdbx_seq_one_letter_code
_entity_poly.pdbx_strand_id
1 'polypeptide(L)'
;MKRFKYFLLTVILFVSLVFAPPALADRPKVSKNPDYINLTKELDQFLSAKATQEQLEGYTPEQIDQKINELELQKYAFESGIDWGQCTNQTGKTIAIYGPEPNLDDDEYSKGAALYFLADGATTQDRWNCKGIYLPADVNAVALNPDRPGQEFVGDVVLKVPNGTNLVLKTNADTGAIEFNQVGATILPASDVNWFIPKVSQTIVEAHVATAPTKKG
;
A
#
# COMPACT_ATOMS: atom_id res chain seq x y z
N MET A 1 50.43 30.58 -16.11
CA MET A 1 49.01 30.58 -16.54
C MET A 1 48.47 29.22 -16.96
N LYS A 2 49.11 28.46 -17.88
CA LYS A 2 48.58 27.14 -18.34
C LYS A 2 48.52 26.08 -17.23
N ARG A 3 49.56 25.95 -16.39
CA ARG A 3 49.63 24.96 -15.29
C ARG A 3 48.57 25.18 -14.19
N PHE A 4 48.27 26.44 -13.88
CA PHE A 4 47.24 26.79 -12.89
C PHE A 4 45.83 26.45 -13.40
N LYS A 5 45.56 26.65 -14.70
CA LYS A 5 44.29 26.25 -15.32
C LYS A 5 44.09 24.73 -15.28
N TYR A 6 45.13 23.95 -15.57
CA TYR A 6 45.03 22.48 -15.47
C TYR A 6 44.80 22.02 -14.04
N PHE A 7 45.50 22.59 -13.05
CA PHE A 7 45.27 22.30 -11.64
C PHE A 7 43.83 22.60 -11.23
N LEU A 8 43.29 23.76 -11.62
CA LEU A 8 41.92 24.16 -11.30
C LEU A 8 40.89 23.21 -11.93
N LEU A 9 41.11 22.79 -13.19
CA LEU A 9 40.25 21.82 -13.88
C LEU A 9 40.25 20.46 -13.17
N THR A 10 41.41 20.00 -12.73
CA THR A 10 41.55 18.75 -11.98
C THR A 10 40.84 18.83 -10.63
N VAL A 11 40.99 19.94 -9.90
CA VAL A 11 40.28 20.15 -8.62
C VAL A 11 38.77 20.15 -8.82
N ILE A 12 38.26 20.84 -9.86
CA ILE A 12 36.83 20.86 -10.18
C ILE A 12 36.32 19.44 -10.50
N LEU A 13 37.09 18.64 -11.25
CA LEU A 13 36.73 17.26 -11.57
C LEU A 13 36.62 16.40 -10.29
N PHE A 14 37.60 16.49 -9.39
CA PHE A 14 37.59 15.73 -8.13
C PHE A 14 36.46 16.18 -7.20
N VAL A 15 36.20 17.49 -7.10
CA VAL A 15 35.06 18.03 -6.35
C VAL A 15 33.74 17.50 -6.93
N SER A 16 33.60 17.46 -8.26
CA SER A 16 32.42 16.90 -8.94
C SER A 16 32.21 15.41 -8.64
N LEU A 17 33.29 14.65 -8.48
CA LEU A 17 33.25 13.22 -8.13
C LEU A 17 32.90 12.96 -6.65
N VAL A 18 33.24 13.89 -5.74
CA VAL A 18 32.91 13.78 -4.31
C VAL A 18 31.45 14.14 -4.02
N PHE A 19 30.87 15.06 -4.81
CA PHE A 19 29.47 15.50 -4.63
C PHE A 19 28.49 14.87 -5.63
N ALA A 20 28.96 14.13 -6.62
CA ALA A 20 28.06 13.33 -7.45
C ALA A 20 27.47 12.21 -6.60
N PRO A 21 26.14 12.00 -6.63
CA PRO A 21 25.54 10.83 -5.99
C PRO A 21 26.24 9.57 -6.52
N PRO A 22 26.53 8.57 -5.66
CA PRO A 22 27.27 7.40 -6.07
C PRO A 22 26.49 6.64 -7.15
N ALA A 23 26.82 6.88 -8.42
CA ALA A 23 26.20 6.24 -9.57
C ALA A 23 26.49 4.73 -9.63
N LEU A 24 27.39 4.25 -8.77
CA LEU A 24 27.84 2.85 -8.67
C LEU A 24 27.32 2.13 -7.42
N ALA A 25 26.55 2.79 -6.55
CA ALA A 25 25.85 2.09 -5.48
C ALA A 25 24.63 1.37 -6.07
N ASP A 26 24.43 0.11 -5.70
CA ASP A 26 23.18 -0.58 -5.99
C ASP A 26 22.01 0.27 -5.49
N ARG A 27 20.99 0.45 -6.33
CA ARG A 27 19.81 1.21 -5.93
C ARG A 27 19.21 0.57 -4.66
N PRO A 28 18.66 1.39 -3.73
CA PRO A 28 17.99 0.86 -2.55
C PRO A 28 17.00 -0.23 -2.93
N LYS A 29 16.95 -1.35 -2.19
CA LYS A 29 16.07 -2.48 -2.54
C LYS A 29 14.61 -2.05 -2.74
N VAL A 30 14.13 -1.13 -1.90
CA VAL A 30 12.80 -0.51 -1.98
C VAL A 30 12.47 0.14 -3.33
N SER A 31 13.48 0.61 -4.08
CA SER A 31 13.30 1.17 -5.43
C SER A 31 12.84 0.15 -6.48
N LYS A 32 12.93 -1.14 -6.18
CA LYS A 32 12.41 -2.24 -7.01
C LYS A 32 10.96 -2.62 -6.63
N ASN A 33 10.44 -2.11 -5.52
CA ASN A 33 9.09 -2.40 -5.06
C ASN A 33 8.05 -1.68 -5.95
N PRO A 34 7.10 -2.39 -6.58
CA PRO A 34 6.12 -1.79 -7.47
C PRO A 34 5.19 -0.81 -6.74
N ASP A 35 4.86 -1.06 -5.48
CA ASP A 35 4.03 -0.16 -4.67
C ASP A 35 4.80 1.13 -4.35
N TYR A 36 6.12 1.06 -4.07
CA TYR A 36 6.96 2.25 -3.88
C TYR A 36 7.10 3.09 -5.16
N ILE A 37 7.24 2.42 -6.32
CA ILE A 37 7.30 3.09 -7.62
C ILE A 37 5.99 3.84 -7.90
N ASN A 38 4.85 3.18 -7.67
CA ASN A 38 3.53 3.79 -7.87
C ASN A 38 3.31 4.96 -6.90
N LEU A 39 3.64 4.78 -5.63
CA LEU A 39 3.57 5.83 -4.61
C LEU A 39 4.38 7.06 -4.97
N THR A 40 5.64 6.86 -5.39
CA THR A 40 6.51 7.98 -5.78
C THR A 40 5.95 8.72 -6.99
N LYS A 41 5.43 7.98 -7.97
CA LYS A 41 4.79 8.57 -9.15
C LYS A 41 3.54 9.37 -8.79
N GLU A 42 2.69 8.85 -7.91
CA GLU A 42 1.50 9.54 -7.43
C GLU A 42 1.89 10.81 -6.65
N LEU A 43 2.86 10.72 -5.73
CA LEU A 43 3.37 11.88 -5.01
C LEU A 43 3.91 12.95 -5.95
N ASP A 44 4.69 12.57 -6.98
CA ASP A 44 5.22 13.50 -7.98
C ASP A 44 4.11 14.20 -8.77
N GLN A 45 2.99 13.51 -9.05
CA GLN A 45 1.82 14.11 -9.71
C GLN A 45 1.16 15.17 -8.83
N PHE A 46 0.93 14.86 -7.54
CA PHE A 46 0.33 15.83 -6.61
C PHE A 46 1.25 17.02 -6.33
N LEU A 47 2.56 16.80 -6.18
CA LEU A 47 3.55 17.87 -6.03
C LEU A 47 3.60 18.77 -7.26
N SER A 48 3.53 18.17 -8.46
CA SER A 48 3.50 18.92 -9.72
C SER A 48 2.24 19.78 -9.82
N ALA A 49 1.06 19.22 -9.54
CA ALA A 49 -0.20 19.95 -9.54
C ALA A 49 -0.20 21.14 -8.56
N LYS A 50 0.35 20.92 -7.34
CA LYS A 50 0.55 21.99 -6.36
C LYS A 50 1.47 23.10 -6.87
N ALA A 51 2.57 22.74 -7.54
CA ALA A 51 3.54 23.70 -8.06
C ALA A 51 3.01 24.48 -9.28
N THR A 52 2.23 23.83 -10.15
CA THR A 52 1.64 24.44 -11.35
C THR A 52 0.30 25.12 -11.09
N GLN A 53 -0.25 24.99 -9.87
CA GLN A 53 -1.62 25.39 -9.51
C GLN A 53 -2.68 24.76 -10.44
N GLU A 54 -2.36 23.59 -10.99
CA GLU A 54 -3.26 22.85 -11.85
C GLU A 54 -4.32 22.13 -11.00
N GLN A 55 -5.57 22.26 -11.41
CA GLN A 55 -6.67 21.61 -10.72
C GLN A 55 -6.68 20.11 -11.08
N LEU A 56 -6.33 19.27 -10.11
CA LEU A 56 -6.63 17.84 -10.20
C LEU A 56 -8.13 17.66 -10.08
N GLU A 57 -8.75 17.04 -11.08
CA GLU A 57 -10.19 16.77 -11.08
C GLU A 57 -10.60 16.05 -9.79
N GLY A 58 -11.54 16.65 -9.05
CA GLY A 58 -12.07 16.08 -7.81
C GLY A 58 -11.32 16.46 -6.53
N TYR A 59 -10.30 17.32 -6.58
CA TYR A 59 -9.54 17.74 -5.40
C TYR A 59 -9.54 19.26 -5.20
N THR A 60 -9.75 19.69 -3.96
CA THR A 60 -9.48 21.06 -3.50
C THR A 60 -7.99 21.24 -3.17
N PRO A 61 -7.46 22.48 -3.14
CA PRO A 61 -6.08 22.73 -2.72
C PRO A 61 -5.74 22.14 -1.34
N GLU A 62 -6.66 22.24 -0.39
CA GLU A 62 -6.49 21.69 0.95
C GLU A 62 -6.42 20.15 0.93
N GLN A 63 -7.23 19.49 0.10
CA GLN A 63 -7.18 18.04 -0.09
C GLN A 63 -5.90 17.60 -0.81
N ILE A 64 -5.38 18.39 -1.74
CA ILE A 64 -4.06 18.14 -2.37
C ILE A 64 -2.97 18.13 -1.29
N ASP A 65 -2.96 19.12 -0.40
CA ASP A 65 -1.98 19.20 0.69
C ASP A 65 -2.10 18.03 1.67
N GLN A 66 -3.33 17.65 2.03
CA GLN A 66 -3.56 16.48 2.86
C GLN A 66 -3.05 15.20 2.20
N LYS A 67 -3.33 15.03 0.90
CA LYS A 67 -2.90 13.84 0.15
C LYS A 67 -1.38 13.77 0.02
N ILE A 68 -0.70 14.88 -0.24
CA ILE A 68 0.77 14.95 -0.26
C ILE A 68 1.33 14.48 1.08
N ASN A 69 0.84 15.01 2.20
CA ASN A 69 1.32 14.62 3.53
C ASN A 69 1.10 13.11 3.80
N GLU A 70 -0.03 12.55 3.38
CA GLU A 70 -0.30 11.11 3.50
C GLU A 70 0.70 10.28 2.68
N LEU A 71 0.92 10.64 1.41
CA LEU A 71 1.84 9.93 0.51
C LEU A 71 3.30 10.06 0.98
N GLU A 72 3.70 11.22 1.52
CA GLU A 72 5.03 11.41 2.13
C GLU A 72 5.22 10.52 3.36
N LEU A 73 4.20 10.40 4.21
CA LEU A 73 4.24 9.51 5.37
C LEU A 73 4.38 8.03 4.94
N GLN A 74 3.64 7.61 3.92
CA GLN A 74 3.78 6.28 3.36
C GLN A 74 5.19 6.06 2.78
N LYS A 75 5.73 7.06 2.08
CA LYS A 75 7.07 6.99 1.49
C LYS A 75 8.13 6.84 2.58
N TYR A 76 7.99 7.57 3.68
CA TYR A 76 8.87 7.43 4.83
C TYR A 76 8.83 6.02 5.43
N ALA A 77 7.64 5.40 5.53
CA ALA A 77 7.51 4.02 6.01
C ALA A 77 8.32 3.05 5.14
N PHE A 78 8.18 3.13 3.82
CA PHE A 78 8.97 2.37 2.86
C PHE A 78 10.49 2.57 3.04
N GLU A 79 10.93 3.83 3.14
CA GLU A 79 12.35 4.18 3.27
C GLU A 79 12.93 3.78 4.64
N SER A 80 12.10 3.67 5.67
CA SER A 80 12.45 3.12 6.98
C SER A 80 12.52 1.59 7.02
N GLY A 81 12.18 0.92 5.91
CA GLY A 81 12.19 -0.54 5.79
C GLY A 81 10.89 -1.22 6.23
N ILE A 82 9.78 -0.47 6.37
CA ILE A 82 8.44 -1.03 6.58
C ILE A 82 7.72 -1.04 5.23
N ASP A 83 7.99 -2.07 4.44
CA ASP A 83 7.49 -2.25 3.07
C ASP A 83 6.37 -3.31 2.97
N TRP A 84 5.73 -3.62 4.10
CA TRP A 84 4.61 -4.56 4.20
C TRP A 84 3.38 -3.91 4.85
N GLY A 85 2.18 -4.31 4.42
CA GLY A 85 0.93 -4.07 5.14
C GLY A 85 0.64 -5.16 6.16
N GLN A 86 -0.10 -4.84 7.22
CA GLN A 86 -0.64 -5.80 8.18
C GLN A 86 -2.17 -5.79 8.14
N CYS A 87 -2.75 -6.98 8.29
CA CYS A 87 -4.18 -7.15 8.40
C CYS A 87 -4.53 -7.80 9.73
N THR A 88 -5.50 -7.21 10.42
CA THR A 88 -6.06 -7.71 11.67
C THR A 88 -7.55 -7.97 11.48
N ASN A 89 -7.99 -9.20 11.70
CA ASN A 89 -9.39 -9.57 11.59
C ASN A 89 -10.06 -9.57 12.97
N GLN A 90 -11.11 -8.76 13.13
CA GLN A 90 -11.96 -8.71 14.32
C GLN A 90 -13.45 -8.69 13.90
N THR A 91 -13.77 -9.40 12.81
CA THR A 91 -15.12 -9.45 12.24
C THR A 91 -16.00 -10.55 12.84
N GLY A 92 -15.45 -11.41 13.70
CA GLY A 92 -16.15 -12.59 14.22
C GLY A 92 -16.18 -13.77 13.24
N LYS A 93 -15.58 -13.63 12.05
CA LYS A 93 -15.64 -14.58 10.93
C LYS A 93 -14.28 -14.74 10.28
N THR A 94 -14.03 -15.86 9.60
CA THR A 94 -12.86 -15.97 8.71
C THR A 94 -13.05 -15.08 7.49
N ILE A 95 -12.02 -14.31 7.12
CA ILE A 95 -12.02 -13.46 5.93
C ILE A 95 -10.97 -13.93 4.93
N ALA A 96 -11.12 -13.54 3.66
CA ALA A 96 -10.10 -13.78 2.65
C ALA A 96 -9.25 -12.52 2.44
N ILE A 97 -7.93 -12.70 2.44
CA ILE A 97 -6.94 -11.63 2.25
C ILE A 97 -6.00 -11.98 1.11
N TYR A 98 -5.42 -10.97 0.50
CA TYR A 98 -4.38 -11.10 -0.52
C TYR A 98 -3.01 -10.93 0.12
N GLY A 99 -2.11 -11.85 -0.18
CA GLY A 99 -0.74 -11.86 0.30
C GLY A 99 0.28 -12.04 -0.82
N PRO A 100 1.57 -12.21 -0.48
CA PRO A 100 2.60 -12.58 -1.43
C PRO A 100 2.26 -13.91 -2.13
N GLU A 101 2.68 -14.08 -3.38
CA GLU A 101 2.57 -15.38 -4.05
C GLU A 101 3.50 -16.40 -3.36
N PRO A 102 3.12 -17.69 -3.33
CA PRO A 102 3.98 -18.72 -2.75
C PRO A 102 5.29 -18.84 -3.54
N ASN A 103 6.38 -19.12 -2.83
CA ASN A 103 7.74 -19.26 -3.38
C ASN A 103 8.37 -17.98 -3.93
N LEU A 104 7.88 -16.80 -3.53
CA LEU A 104 8.68 -15.58 -3.65
C LEU A 104 9.78 -15.60 -2.60
N ASP A 105 11.00 -15.22 -3.01
CA ASP A 105 12.08 -14.98 -2.07
C ASP A 105 11.75 -13.74 -1.21
N ASP A 106 12.27 -13.69 0.03
CA ASP A 106 11.96 -12.62 1.00
C ASP A 106 12.31 -11.21 0.50
N ASP A 107 13.18 -11.08 -0.50
CA ASP A 107 13.57 -9.80 -1.11
C ASP A 107 13.06 -9.60 -2.55
N GLU A 108 12.16 -10.45 -3.01
CA GLU A 108 11.49 -10.33 -4.31
C GLU A 108 10.13 -9.62 -4.18
N TYR A 109 9.93 -8.58 -5.00
CA TYR A 109 8.66 -7.88 -5.08
C TYR A 109 7.85 -8.31 -6.30
N SER A 110 6.68 -8.90 -6.06
CA SER A 110 5.71 -9.23 -7.12
C SER A 110 4.52 -8.26 -7.13
N LYS A 111 4.05 -7.95 -8.35
CA LYS A 111 2.76 -7.27 -8.60
C LYS A 111 1.56 -8.21 -8.41
N GLY A 112 1.77 -9.52 -8.48
CA GLY A 112 0.76 -10.54 -8.24
C GLY A 112 0.41 -10.68 -6.76
N ALA A 113 -0.68 -11.38 -6.47
CA ALA A 113 -1.08 -11.70 -5.13
C ALA A 113 -1.80 -13.05 -5.10
N ALA A 114 -1.60 -13.80 -4.02
CA ALA A 114 -2.32 -15.05 -3.76
C ALA A 114 -3.36 -14.85 -2.66
N LEU A 115 -4.42 -15.65 -2.68
CA LEU A 115 -5.50 -15.59 -1.71
C LEU A 115 -5.18 -16.48 -0.50
N TYR A 116 -5.41 -15.94 0.69
CA TYR A 116 -5.24 -16.62 1.98
C TYR A 116 -6.46 -16.37 2.86
N PHE A 117 -6.64 -17.21 3.87
CA PHE A 117 -7.75 -17.11 4.82
C PHE A 117 -7.23 -16.72 6.20
N LEU A 118 -7.76 -15.62 6.75
CA LEU A 118 -7.38 -15.09 8.06
C LEU A 118 -8.52 -15.36 9.05
N ALA A 119 -8.23 -16.15 10.08
CA ALA A 119 -9.19 -16.45 11.15
C ALA A 119 -9.60 -15.19 11.91
N ASP A 120 -10.74 -15.25 12.60
CA ASP A 120 -11.14 -14.20 13.53
C ASP A 120 -10.13 -14.04 14.67
N GLY A 121 -9.95 -12.80 15.13
CA GLY A 121 -8.99 -12.41 16.17
C GLY A 121 -7.52 -12.45 15.72
N ALA A 122 -7.22 -12.88 14.50
CA ALA A 122 -5.86 -13.05 14.03
C ALA A 122 -5.28 -11.78 13.40
N THR A 123 -3.97 -11.61 13.56
CA THR A 123 -3.16 -10.59 12.86
C THR A 123 -2.10 -11.27 12.02
N THR A 124 -1.91 -10.83 10.77
CA THR A 124 -0.87 -11.37 9.89
C THR A 124 0.53 -11.20 10.49
N GLN A 125 1.43 -12.14 10.18
CA GLN A 125 2.82 -12.12 10.66
C GLN A 125 3.56 -10.85 10.20
N ASP A 126 4.55 -10.39 10.98
CA ASP A 126 5.45 -9.33 10.56
C ASP A 126 6.19 -9.71 9.27
N ARG A 127 6.39 -8.73 8.37
CA ARG A 127 7.02 -8.90 7.05
C ARG A 127 6.27 -9.78 6.05
N TRP A 128 5.17 -10.41 6.46
CA TRP A 128 4.24 -11.01 5.52
C TRP A 128 3.30 -9.90 5.01
N ASN A 129 3.53 -9.44 3.78
CA ASN A 129 2.79 -8.30 3.23
C ASN A 129 1.33 -8.66 2.95
N CYS A 130 0.43 -8.23 3.84
CA CYS A 130 -0.99 -8.21 3.53
C CYS A 130 -1.22 -7.14 2.46
N LYS A 131 -1.40 -7.57 1.21
CA LYS A 131 -1.57 -6.69 0.05
C LYS A 131 -2.99 -6.14 -0.04
N GLY A 132 -3.98 -6.88 0.44
CA GLY A 132 -5.37 -6.43 0.38
C GLY A 132 -6.35 -7.39 1.04
N ILE A 133 -7.61 -7.02 1.03
CA ILE A 133 -8.74 -7.80 1.55
C ILE A 133 -9.72 -8.04 0.41
N TYR A 134 -10.21 -9.27 0.29
CA TYR A 134 -11.34 -9.58 -0.57
C TYR A 134 -12.65 -9.38 0.20
N LEU A 135 -13.58 -8.62 -0.40
CA LEU A 135 -14.93 -8.45 0.11
C LEU A 135 -15.91 -9.23 -0.78
N PRO A 136 -16.49 -10.34 -0.29
CA PRO A 136 -17.49 -11.12 -1.01
C PRO A 136 -18.75 -10.34 -1.40
N ALA A 137 -19.41 -10.73 -2.49
CA ALA A 137 -20.60 -10.04 -3.04
C ALA A 137 -21.73 -9.76 -2.04
N ASP A 138 -21.90 -10.64 -1.06
CA ASP A 138 -22.94 -10.58 -0.02
C ASP A 138 -22.52 -9.79 1.23
N VAL A 139 -21.34 -9.17 1.22
CA VAL A 139 -20.82 -8.35 2.31
C VAL A 139 -20.95 -6.87 1.98
N ASN A 140 -21.54 -6.13 2.92
CA ASN A 140 -21.51 -4.68 2.93
C ASN A 140 -20.32 -4.20 3.74
N ALA A 141 -19.51 -3.34 3.14
CA ALA A 141 -18.38 -2.69 3.82
C ALA A 141 -18.52 -1.16 3.73
N VAL A 142 -18.08 -0.48 4.79
CA VAL A 142 -18.08 0.99 4.86
C VAL A 142 -16.64 1.45 4.99
N ALA A 143 -16.15 2.18 3.99
CA ALA A 143 -14.86 2.86 4.13
C ALA A 143 -15.04 4.19 4.86
N LEU A 144 -14.20 4.42 5.87
CA LEU A 144 -14.04 5.73 6.49
C LEU A 144 -13.12 6.58 5.59
N ASN A 145 -13.62 7.04 4.44
CA ASN A 145 -12.88 7.97 3.59
C ASN A 145 -13.19 9.41 4.03
N PRO A 146 -12.19 10.27 4.31
CA PRO A 146 -12.41 11.67 4.68
C PRO A 146 -13.02 12.50 3.53
N ASP A 147 -12.76 12.12 2.28
CA ASP A 147 -13.31 12.79 1.08
C ASP A 147 -14.73 12.32 0.75
N ARG A 148 -15.13 11.14 1.24
CA ARG A 148 -16.47 10.54 1.08
C ARG A 148 -16.84 9.71 2.30
N PRO A 149 -17.22 10.34 3.42
CA PRO A 149 -17.59 9.62 4.63
C PRO A 149 -18.83 8.77 4.38
N GLY A 150 -18.77 7.48 4.75
CA GLY A 150 -19.91 6.57 4.65
C GLY A 150 -20.15 6.00 3.26
N GLN A 151 -19.13 5.95 2.39
CA GLN A 151 -19.27 5.23 1.13
C GLN A 151 -19.49 3.74 1.43
N GLU A 152 -20.70 3.27 1.17
CA GLU A 152 -21.05 1.86 1.22
C GLU A 152 -20.56 1.18 -0.06
N PHE A 153 -19.91 0.03 0.12
CA PHE A 153 -19.46 -0.82 -0.96
C PHE A 153 -20.23 -2.12 -0.89
N VAL A 154 -20.90 -2.43 -2.00
CA VAL A 154 -21.48 -3.74 -2.27
C VAL A 154 -20.36 -4.59 -2.89
N GLY A 155 -20.20 -5.82 -2.40
CA GLY A 155 -19.01 -6.65 -2.60
C GLY A 155 -18.61 -7.04 -4.02
N ASP A 156 -17.74 -8.04 -4.14
CA ASP A 156 -16.87 -8.34 -5.30
C ASP A 156 -15.78 -7.29 -5.54
N VAL A 157 -15.27 -6.69 -4.46
CA VAL A 157 -14.21 -5.67 -4.51
C VAL A 157 -12.99 -6.08 -3.72
N VAL A 158 -11.87 -5.44 -4.04
CA VAL A 158 -10.61 -5.60 -3.32
C VAL A 158 -10.27 -4.30 -2.62
N LEU A 159 -10.04 -4.38 -1.31
CA LEU A 159 -9.50 -3.27 -0.56
C LEU A 159 -7.98 -3.40 -0.53
N LYS A 160 -7.27 -2.47 -1.16
CA LYS A 160 -5.80 -2.45 -1.13
C LYS A 160 -5.35 -1.96 0.25
N VAL A 161 -4.41 -2.70 0.84
CA VAL A 161 -3.77 -2.31 2.10
C VAL A 161 -2.49 -1.55 1.74
N PRO A 162 -2.33 -0.29 2.16
CA PRO A 162 -1.08 0.43 1.97
C PRO A 162 0.04 -0.20 2.82
N ASN A 163 1.26 -0.25 2.29
CA ASN A 163 2.39 -0.72 3.08
C ASN A 163 2.70 0.28 4.21
N GLY A 164 3.26 -0.21 5.32
CA GLY A 164 3.49 0.63 6.51
C GLY A 164 2.26 0.80 7.41
N THR A 165 1.16 0.10 7.11
CA THR A 165 -0.10 0.22 7.84
C THR A 165 -0.51 -1.07 8.55
N ASN A 166 -1.39 -0.94 9.54
CA ASN A 166 -2.14 -2.05 10.12
C ASN A 166 -3.64 -1.79 9.95
N LEU A 167 -4.23 -2.48 8.97
CA LEU A 167 -5.64 -2.42 8.68
C LEU A 167 -6.40 -3.41 9.54
N VAL A 168 -7.29 -2.89 10.39
CA VAL A 168 -8.14 -3.64 11.29
C VAL A 168 -9.55 -3.63 10.75
N LEU A 169 -10.09 -4.82 10.49
CA LEU A 169 -11.48 -5.01 10.09
C LEU A 169 -12.33 -5.36 11.30
N LYS A 170 -13.45 -4.65 11.49
CA LYS A 170 -14.41 -4.91 12.56
C LYS A 170 -15.81 -4.96 12.01
N THR A 171 -16.66 -5.81 12.55
CA THR A 171 -18.09 -5.77 12.24
C THR A 171 -18.78 -4.80 13.17
N ASN A 172 -19.50 -3.83 12.61
CA ASN A 172 -20.37 -2.94 13.37
C ASN A 172 -21.56 -3.75 13.92
N ALA A 173 -21.77 -3.69 15.23
CA ALA A 173 -22.83 -4.48 15.89
C ALA A 173 -24.25 -4.01 15.56
N ASP A 174 -24.42 -2.73 15.22
CA ASP A 174 -25.72 -2.11 14.92
C ASP A 174 -26.12 -2.31 13.46
N THR A 175 -25.17 -2.25 12.53
CA THR A 175 -25.44 -2.32 11.08
C THR A 175 -25.04 -3.64 10.43
N GLY A 176 -24.17 -4.43 11.08
CA GLY A 176 -23.60 -5.65 10.51
C GLY A 176 -22.57 -5.42 9.41
N ALA A 177 -22.26 -4.16 9.06
CA ALA A 177 -21.27 -3.82 8.04
C ALA A 177 -19.84 -4.00 8.56
N ILE A 178 -18.91 -4.30 7.65
CA ILE A 178 -17.48 -4.30 7.98
C ILE A 178 -16.94 -2.86 7.91
N GLU A 179 -16.31 -2.43 8.99
CA GLU A 179 -15.66 -1.14 9.16
C GLU A 179 -14.14 -1.30 9.24
N PHE A 180 -13.42 -0.27 8.79
CA PHE A 180 -11.96 -0.21 8.78
C PHE A 180 -11.45 0.89 9.70
N ASN A 181 -10.36 0.63 10.42
CA ASN A 181 -9.73 1.62 11.31
C ASN A 181 -8.93 2.73 10.59
N GLN A 182 -8.79 2.67 9.27
CA GLN A 182 -7.94 3.60 8.53
C GLN A 182 -8.71 4.48 7.54
N VAL A 183 -8.40 5.76 7.65
CA VAL A 183 -8.61 6.82 6.66
C VAL A 183 -7.62 6.56 5.50
N GLY A 184 -8.10 6.51 4.26
CA GLY A 184 -7.23 6.37 3.07
C GLY A 184 -7.01 4.95 2.55
N ALA A 185 -7.72 3.94 3.08
CA ALA A 185 -7.70 2.61 2.50
C ALA A 185 -8.35 2.65 1.09
N THR A 186 -7.54 2.55 0.04
CA THR A 186 -8.02 2.67 -1.34
C THR A 186 -8.78 1.41 -1.74
N ILE A 187 -10.07 1.57 -1.99
CA ILE A 187 -10.87 0.52 -2.60
C ILE A 187 -10.59 0.55 -4.09
N LEU A 188 -9.95 -0.50 -4.57
CA LEU A 188 -9.69 -0.68 -5.99
C LEU A 188 -10.83 -1.53 -6.54
N PRO A 189 -11.57 -1.05 -7.57
CA PRO A 189 -12.46 -1.94 -8.28
C PRO A 189 -11.67 -3.12 -8.84
N ALA A 190 -12.35 -4.25 -8.99
CA ALA A 190 -11.77 -5.49 -9.49
C ALA A 190 -10.96 -5.34 -10.79
N SER A 191 -11.27 -4.33 -11.61
CA SER A 191 -10.58 -3.98 -12.85
C SER A 191 -9.17 -3.43 -12.66
N ASP A 192 -8.86 -2.87 -11.50
CA ASP A 192 -7.65 -2.09 -11.26
C ASP A 192 -6.53 -2.95 -10.66
N VAL A 193 -6.86 -4.18 -10.26
CA VAL A 193 -5.91 -5.18 -9.77
C VAL A 193 -5.92 -6.40 -10.69
N ASN A 194 -4.74 -6.81 -11.18
CA ASN A 194 -4.60 -8.04 -11.96
C ASN A 194 -4.52 -9.27 -11.05
N TRP A 195 -5.44 -9.38 -10.09
CA TRP A 195 -5.51 -10.44 -9.09
C TRP A 195 -6.70 -11.35 -9.37
N PHE A 196 -6.61 -12.61 -8.93
CA PHE A 196 -7.75 -13.51 -8.98
C PHE A 196 -8.81 -13.06 -7.98
N ILE A 197 -10.00 -12.67 -8.45
CA ILE A 197 -11.12 -12.25 -7.60
C ILE A 197 -12.21 -13.34 -7.66
N PRO A 198 -12.40 -14.10 -6.58
CA PRO A 198 -13.48 -15.08 -6.49
C PRO A 198 -14.84 -14.41 -6.65
N LYS A 199 -15.83 -15.18 -7.09
CA LYS A 199 -17.26 -14.79 -7.07
C LYS A 199 -18.01 -15.75 -6.16
N VAL A 200 -17.75 -15.63 -4.86
CA VAL A 200 -18.31 -16.53 -3.83
C VAL A 200 -18.91 -15.70 -2.70
N SER A 201 -19.79 -16.32 -1.91
CA SER A 201 -20.33 -15.69 -0.72
C SER A 201 -19.37 -15.76 0.47
N GLN A 202 -19.60 -14.92 1.47
CA GLN A 202 -18.87 -14.94 2.73
C GLN A 202 -19.00 -16.29 3.45
N THR A 203 -20.14 -16.98 3.34
CA THR A 203 -20.30 -18.34 3.91
C THR A 203 -19.31 -19.34 3.31
N ILE A 204 -18.99 -19.22 2.00
CA ILE A 204 -17.99 -20.08 1.37
C ILE A 204 -16.59 -19.74 1.90
N VAL A 205 -16.28 -18.46 2.11
CA VAL A 205 -15.01 -18.02 2.71
C VAL A 205 -14.88 -18.56 4.14
N GLU A 206 -15.94 -18.47 4.95
CA GLU A 206 -15.98 -18.95 6.33
C GLU A 206 -15.71 -20.45 6.46
N ALA A 207 -16.08 -21.25 5.45
CA ALA A 207 -15.86 -22.68 5.45
C ALA A 207 -14.39 -23.08 5.21
N HIS A 208 -13.51 -22.14 4.82
CA HIS A 208 -12.10 -22.44 4.58
C HIS A 208 -11.29 -22.45 5.88
N VAL A 209 -10.33 -23.37 5.93
CA VAL A 209 -9.31 -23.41 6.98
C VAL A 209 -8.42 -22.18 6.85
N ALA A 210 -8.10 -21.53 7.98
CA ALA A 210 -7.18 -20.40 7.99
C ALA A 210 -5.79 -20.81 7.48
N THR A 211 -5.27 -20.04 6.52
CA THR A 211 -3.98 -20.29 5.85
C THR A 211 -3.03 -19.10 5.91
N ALA A 212 -3.52 -17.91 6.25
CA ALA A 212 -2.68 -16.73 6.38
C ALA A 212 -1.68 -16.93 7.53
N PRO A 213 -0.38 -16.65 7.35
CA PRO A 213 0.59 -16.67 8.44
C PRO A 213 0.23 -15.62 9.49
N THR A 214 0.08 -16.04 10.74
CA THR A 214 -0.30 -15.14 11.84
C THR A 214 0.82 -14.96 12.84
N LYS A 215 0.83 -13.83 13.54
CA LYS A 215 1.66 -13.69 14.75
C LYS A 215 1.28 -14.77 15.75
N LYS A 216 2.28 -15.41 16.37
CA LYS A 216 2.04 -16.24 17.55
C LYS A 216 1.69 -15.31 18.70
N GLY A 217 0.54 -15.53 19.32
CA GLY A 217 0.15 -14.87 20.57
C GLY A 217 0.99 -15.33 21.74
#